data_AF-A0A6J4K0Z2-F1
#
_entry.id   AF-A0A6J4K0Z2-F1
#
_cell.length_a   1.000
_cell.length_b   1.000
_cell.length_c   1.000
_cell.angle_alpha   90.00
_cell.angle_beta   90.00
_cell.angle_gamma   90.00
#
_symmetry.space_group_name_H-M   'P 1'
#
loop_
_entity.id
_entity.type
_entity.pdbx_description
1 polymer ?
#
loop_
_entity_poly.entity_id
_entity_poly.type
_entity_poly.pdbx_seq_one_letter_code
_entity_poly.pdbx_strand_id
1 'polypeptide(L)' 'EGAAGGGASDAARQALASLVESLLEQRTRARAERDFARADALRDELTAAGIAVEDTADGPTWSLKDGV' A
#
# COMPACT_ATOMS: atom_id res chain seq x y z
N GLU A 1 1.41 24.87 -23.59
CA GLU A 1 0.33 24.39 -22.71
C GLU A 1 0.95 23.72 -21.50
N GLY A 2 0.63 24.20 -20.30
CA GLY A 2 1.28 23.80 -19.05
C GLY A 2 0.48 22.76 -18.29
N ALA A 3 1.07 21.60 -18.07
CA ALA A 3 0.60 20.60 -17.11
C ALA A 3 1.64 20.49 -15.98
N ALA A 4 1.70 21.51 -15.12
CA ALA A 4 2.52 21.52 -13.91
C ALA A 4 1.58 21.50 -12.70
N GLY A 5 1.10 20.30 -12.34
CA GLY A 5 0.26 20.07 -11.17
C GLY A 5 0.46 18.73 -10.46
N GLY A 6 1.32 17.83 -10.98
CA GLY A 6 1.47 16.46 -10.47
C GLY A 6 2.73 16.14 -9.65
N GLY A 7 3.70 17.06 -9.52
CA GLY A 7 5.02 16.74 -8.98
C GLY A 7 5.05 16.36 -7.49
N ALA A 8 4.19 16.96 -6.66
CA ALA A 8 4.13 16.65 -5.23
C ALA A 8 3.40 15.33 -4.94
N SER A 9 2.34 15.05 -5.70
CA SER A 9 1.55 13.82 -5.57
C SER A 9 2.30 12.58 -6.02
N ASP A 10 3.20 12.72 -7.00
CA ASP A 10 4.00 11.60 -7.50
C ASP A 10 5.08 11.17 -6.47
N ALA A 11 5.78 12.13 -5.87
CA ALA A 11 6.75 11.84 -4.81
C ALA A 11 6.09 11.24 -3.56
N ALA A 12 4.90 11.74 -3.17
CA ALA A 12 4.12 11.16 -2.08
C ALA A 12 3.66 9.73 -2.42
N ARG A 13 3.20 9.48 -3.65
CA ARG A 13 2.87 8.13 -4.14
C ARG A 13 4.07 7.21 -4.14
N GLN A 14 5.25 7.68 -4.52
CA GLN A 14 6.46 6.87 -4.60
C GLN A 14 7.00 6.51 -3.22
N ALA A 15 6.97 7.45 -2.27
CA ALA A 15 7.30 7.18 -0.87
C ALA A 15 6.31 6.18 -0.25
N LEU A 16 5.01 6.32 -0.57
CA LEU A 16 3.99 5.39 -0.12
C LEU A 16 4.13 4.02 -0.81
N ALA A 17 4.56 3.97 -2.07
CA ALA A 17 4.84 2.73 -2.79
C ALA A 17 5.89 1.91 -2.06
N SER A 18 7.04 2.52 -1.72
CA SER A 18 8.09 1.83 -0.98
C SER A 18 7.64 1.40 0.41
N LEU A 19 6.82 2.20 1.10
CA LEU A 19 6.25 1.82 2.39
C LEU A 19 5.33 0.60 2.26
N VAL A 20 4.42 0.63 1.29
CA VAL A 20 3.46 -0.46 1.04
C VAL A 20 4.18 -1.73 0.59
N GLU A 21 5.18 -1.64 -0.30
CA GLU A 21 6.03 -2.77 -0.68
C GLU A 21 6.69 -3.40 0.54
N SER A 22 7.25 -2.60 1.45
CA SER A 22 7.83 -3.12 2.69
C SER A 22 6.79 -3.80 3.60
N LEU A 23 5.57 -3.25 3.70
CA LEU A 23 4.47 -3.86 4.46
C LEU A 23 3.99 -5.16 3.80
N LEU A 24 4.01 -5.26 2.48
CA LEU A 24 3.64 -6.45 1.72
C LEU A 24 4.68 -7.55 1.85
N GLU A 25 5.97 -7.21 1.86
CA GLU A 25 7.04 -8.14 2.21
C GLU A 25 6.88 -8.66 3.63
N GLN A 26 6.58 -7.76 4.59
CA GLN A 26 6.27 -8.14 5.97
C GLN A 26 5.04 -9.06 6.04
N ARG A 27 3.99 -8.80 5.25
CA ARG A 27 2.80 -9.66 5.16
C ARG A 27 3.13 -11.03 4.60
N THR A 28 4.00 -11.09 3.59
CA THR A 28 4.45 -12.34 2.96
C THR A 28 5.28 -13.17 3.93
N ARG A 29 6.18 -12.51 4.67
CA ARG A 29 6.97 -13.12 5.75
C ARG A 29 6.08 -13.61 6.90
N ALA A 30 5.12 -12.79 7.33
CA ALA A 30 4.14 -13.16 8.34
C ALA A 30 3.32 -14.39 7.91
N ARG A 31 2.83 -14.43 6.66
CA ARG A 31 2.18 -15.63 6.10
C ARG A 31 3.09 -16.85 6.08
N ALA A 32 4.37 -16.70 5.72
CA ALA A 32 5.35 -17.79 5.76
C ALA A 32 5.57 -18.30 7.20
N GLU A 33 5.56 -17.39 8.18
CA GLU A 33 5.62 -17.70 9.61
C GLU A 33 4.25 -18.13 10.19
N ARG A 34 3.20 -18.21 9.36
CA ARG A 34 1.80 -18.53 9.72
C ARG A 34 1.18 -17.53 10.71
N ASP A 35 1.72 -16.33 10.75
CA ASP A 35 1.24 -15.19 11.52
C ASP A 35 0.19 -14.40 10.72
N PHE A 36 -1.01 -14.99 10.64
CA PHE A 36 -2.15 -14.36 9.98
C PHE A 36 -2.63 -13.10 10.70
N ALA A 37 -2.42 -13.01 12.03
CA ALA A 37 -2.81 -11.86 12.84
C ALA A 37 -2.01 -10.62 12.45
N ARG A 38 -0.69 -10.74 12.27
CA ARG A 38 0.13 -9.63 11.75
C ARG A 38 -0.27 -9.22 10.34
N ALA A 39 -0.52 -10.19 9.46
CA ALA A 39 -0.91 -9.90 8.08
C ALA A 39 -2.21 -9.10 8.02
N ASP A 40 -3.17 -9.41 8.90
CA ASP A 40 -4.44 -8.70 9.01
C ASP A 40 -4.26 -7.30 9.61
N ALA A 41 -3.47 -7.17 10.69
CA ALA A 41 -3.16 -5.87 11.30
C ALA A 41 -2.53 -4.88 10.31
N LEU A 42 -1.59 -5.35 9.47
CA LEU A 42 -0.96 -4.54 8.42
C LEU A 42 -1.98 -4.07 7.38
N ARG A 43 -2.94 -4.92 7.02
CA ARG A 43 -4.01 -4.58 6.08
C ARG A 43 -4.96 -3.55 6.69
N ASP A 44 -5.29 -3.70 7.96
CA ASP A 44 -6.17 -2.79 8.68
C ASP A 44 -5.52 -1.41 8.83
N GLU A 45 -4.21 -1.35 9.14
CA GLU A 45 -3.46 -0.09 9.24
C GLU A 45 -3.44 0.68 7.91
N LEU A 46 -3.24 -0.04 6.80
CA LEU A 46 -3.32 0.53 5.45
C LEU A 46 -4.74 1.01 5.13
N THR A 47 -5.75 0.20 5.45
CA THR A 47 -7.15 0.57 5.21
C THR A 47 -7.56 1.78 6.07
N ALA A 48 -7.08 1.87 7.31
CA ALA A 48 -7.30 2.99 8.23
C ALA A 48 -6.63 4.28 7.73
N ALA A 49 -5.49 4.17 7.06
CA ALA A 49 -4.85 5.29 6.35
C ALA A 49 -5.53 5.65 5.02
N GLY A 50 -6.64 4.99 4.65
CA GLY A 50 -7.35 5.22 3.39
C GLY A 50 -6.70 4.53 2.18
N ILE A 51 -5.81 3.57 2.42
CA ILE A 51 -5.07 2.84 1.39
C ILE A 51 -5.73 1.47 1.22
N ALA A 52 -6.42 1.27 0.11
CA ALA A 52 -6.98 -0.02 -0.26
C ALA A 52 -5.89 -0.90 -0.89
N VAL A 53 -5.54 -2.00 -0.24
CA VAL A 53 -4.60 -3.00 -0.80
C VAL A 53 -5.38 -4.14 -1.44
N GLU A 54 -5.11 -4.39 -2.72
CA GLU A 54 -5.66 -5.48 -3.50
C GLU A 54 -4.56 -6.48 -3.85
N ASP A 55 -4.73 -7.73 -3.41
CA ASP A 55 -3.81 -8.81 -3.75
C ASP A 55 -4.22 -9.38 -5.12
N THR A 56 -3.43 -9.10 -6.16
CA THR A 56 -3.69 -9.66 -7.49
C THR A 56 -2.66 -10.72 -7.85
N ALA A 57 -2.98 -11.59 -8.80
CA ALA A 57 -2.07 -12.63 -9.27
C ALA A 57 -0.78 -12.07 -9.91
N ASP A 58 -0.84 -10.85 -10.44
CA ASP A 58 0.31 -10.12 -11.02
C ASP A 58 1.17 -9.46 -9.94
N GLY A 59 0.65 -9.33 -8.73
CA GLY A 59 1.32 -8.72 -7.60
C GLY A 59 0.37 -7.94 -6.71
N PRO A 60 0.80 -7.61 -5.50
CA PRO A 60 0.02 -6.77 -4.62
C PRO A 60 -0.06 -5.34 -5.16
N THR A 61 -1.26 -4.88 -5.50
CA THR A 61 -1.52 -3.50 -5.89
C THR A 61 -2.16 -2.75 -4.73
N TRP A 62 -1.97 -1.44 -4.68
CA TRP A 62 -2.60 -0.60 -3.67
C TRP A 62 -3.12 0.68 -4.32
N SER A 63 -4.25 1.15 -3.82
CA SER A 63 -4.94 2.33 -4.31
C SER A 63 -5.30 3.21 -3.11
N LEU A 64 -4.87 4.47 -3.15
CA LEU A 64 -5.39 5.49 -2.26
C LEU A 64 -6.86 5.69 -2.60
N LYS A 65 -7.76 5.36 -1.68
CA LYS A 65 -9.12 5.92 -1.70
C LYS A 65 -8.97 7.36 -1.24
N ASP A 66 -8.67 8.23 -2.19
CA ASP A 66 -8.84 9.66 -2.01
C ASP A 66 -10.32 9.90 -1.73
N GLY A 67 -10.61 10.05 -0.43
CA GLY A 67 -11.93 10.25 0.11
C GLY A 67 -12.02 11.63 0.71
N VAL A 68 -11.94 12.67 -0.14
CA VAL A 68 -12.62 13.97 0.02
C VAL A 68 -12.33 14.89 -1.17
#